data_AF-A1TJ75-F1
#
_entry.id   AF-A1TJ75-F1
#
_cell.length_a   1.000
_cell.length_b   1.000
_cell.length_c   1.000
_cell.angle_alpha   90.00
_cell.angle_beta   90.00
_cell.angle_gamma   90.00
#
_symmetry.space_group_name_H-M   'P 1'
#
loop_
_entity.id
_entity.type
_entity.pdbx_description
1 polymer ?
#
loop_
_entity_poly.entity_id
_entity_poly.type
_entity_poly.pdbx_seq_one_letter_code
_entity_poly.pdbx_strand_id
1 'polypeptide(L)' 'MPDAAPLPDPARCPLCGQSNQCAIEAGRPAASCWCMDALVSPTALAAVPDPARGMACLCPRCAAGVQPSPDTAGAMPPI' A
#
# COMPACT_ATOMS: atom_id res chain seq x y z
N MET A 1 18.81 15.40 -17.10
CA MET A 1 17.83 14.32 -17.36
C MET A 1 17.43 13.81 -15.97
N PRO A 2 16.31 14.25 -15.37
CA PRO A 2 16.03 13.85 -14.00
C PRO A 2 15.04 12.67 -13.98
N ASP A 3 15.54 11.59 -13.39
CA ASP A 3 14.82 10.70 -12.49
C ASP A 3 13.57 10.00 -13.04
N ALA A 4 13.80 8.86 -13.70
CA ALA A 4 12.81 7.82 -13.82
C ALA A 4 12.54 7.27 -12.40
N ALA A 5 11.60 7.89 -11.70
CA ALA A 5 11.07 7.35 -10.46
C ALA A 5 10.72 5.87 -10.69
N PRO A 6 11.18 4.94 -9.82
CA PRO A 6 10.96 3.52 -10.03
C PRO A 6 9.46 3.28 -10.11
N LEU A 7 9.02 2.68 -11.22
CA LEU A 7 7.62 2.31 -11.43
C LEU A 7 7.15 1.48 -10.22
N PRO A 8 5.98 1.78 -9.65
CA PRO A 8 5.46 1.04 -8.52
C PRO A 8 5.32 -0.44 -8.91
N ASP A 9 5.94 -1.32 -8.13
CA ASP A 9 5.87 -2.76 -8.35
C ASP A 9 4.44 -3.23 -8.05
N PRO A 10 3.72 -3.78 -9.04
CA PRO A 10 2.31 -4.12 -8.90
C PRO A 10 2.08 -5.27 -7.93
N ALA A 11 3.11 -6.07 -7.59
CA ALA A 11 3.04 -7.15 -6.60
C ALA A 11 3.37 -6.68 -5.17
N ARG A 12 3.76 -5.41 -4.98
CA ARG A 12 4.14 -4.83 -3.69
C ARG A 12 3.19 -3.71 -3.27
N CYS A 13 3.01 -3.58 -1.97
CA CYS A 13 2.25 -2.50 -1.37
C CYS A 13 3.06 -1.19 -1.47
N PRO A 14 2.52 -0.11 -2.05
CA PRO A 14 3.23 1.16 -2.17
C PRO A 14 3.43 1.89 -0.84
N LEU A 15 2.73 1.48 0.23
CA LEU A 15 2.87 2.07 1.57
C LEU A 15 3.99 1.42 2.39
N CYS A 16 4.16 0.10 2.32
CA CYS A 16 5.10 -0.63 3.18
C CYS A 16 6.12 -1.51 2.42
N GLY A 17 6.04 -1.59 1.09
CA GLY A 17 6.94 -2.39 0.24
C GLY A 17 6.80 -3.92 0.34
N GLN A 18 5.91 -4.42 1.21
CA GLN A 18 5.62 -5.84 1.38
C GLN A 18 4.68 -6.37 0.30
N SER A 19 4.58 -7.69 0.15
CA SER A 19 3.64 -8.32 -0.79
C SER A 19 2.19 -7.86 -0.54
N ASN A 20 1.52 -7.43 -1.59
CA ASN A 20 0.13 -6.96 -1.50
C ASN A 20 -0.91 -8.09 -1.52
N GLN A 21 -0.49 -9.34 -1.77
CA GLN A 21 -1.35 -10.52 -1.92
C GLN A 21 -2.44 -10.34 -2.99
N CYS A 22 -2.15 -9.57 -4.03
CA CYS A 22 -3.10 -9.36 -5.13
C CYS A 22 -3.33 -10.66 -5.92
N ALA A 23 -4.59 -11.07 -6.06
CA ALA A 23 -4.95 -12.24 -6.86
C ALA A 23 -4.70 -12.01 -8.35
N ILE A 24 -4.92 -10.80 -8.87
CA ILE A 24 -4.72 -10.46 -10.29
C ILE A 24 -3.26 -10.69 -10.69
N GLU A 25 -2.32 -10.17 -9.89
CA GLU A 25 -0.88 -10.36 -10.12
C GLU A 25 -0.46 -11.83 -10.02
N ALA A 26 -1.16 -12.61 -9.19
CA ALA A 26 -0.97 -14.05 -9.10
C ALA A 26 -1.65 -14.84 -10.25
N GLY A 27 -2.22 -14.18 -11.25
CA GLY A 27 -2.94 -14.82 -12.36
C GLY A 27 -4.28 -15.43 -11.97
N ARG A 28 -4.86 -14.98 -10.85
CA ARG A 28 -6.14 -15.44 -10.29
C ARG A 28 -7.25 -14.41 -10.54
N PRO A 29 -8.52 -14.84 -10.55
CA PRO A 29 -9.64 -13.92 -10.76
C PRO A 29 -9.74 -12.88 -9.64
N ALA A 30 -10.18 -11.66 -10.01
CA ALA A 30 -10.36 -10.53 -9.08
C ALA A 30 -11.22 -10.90 -7.87
N ALA A 31 -12.28 -11.69 -8.10
CA ALA A 31 -13.21 -12.16 -7.09
C ALA A 31 -12.55 -13.02 -5.98
N SER A 32 -11.37 -13.59 -6.23
CA SER A 32 -10.59 -14.35 -5.24
C SER A 32 -9.55 -13.49 -4.51
N CYS A 33 -9.48 -12.18 -4.80
CA CYS A 33 -8.60 -11.28 -4.09
C CYS A 33 -9.15 -10.99 -2.69
N TRP A 34 -8.29 -11.00 -1.67
CA TRP A 34 -8.69 -10.70 -0.29
C TRP A 34 -9.35 -9.31 -0.17
N CYS A 35 -9.00 -8.35 -1.03
CA CYS A 35 -9.57 -7.00 -0.99
C CYS A 35 -11.03 -6.92 -1.44
N MET A 36 -11.56 -7.95 -2.11
CA MET A 36 -12.98 -8.04 -2.46
C MET A 36 -13.85 -8.40 -1.27
N ASP A 37 -13.29 -9.11 -0.28
CA ASP A 37 -13.99 -9.56 0.92
C ASP A 37 -13.65 -8.70 2.16
N ALA A 38 -12.50 -8.02 2.13
CA ALA A 38 -12.05 -7.15 3.22
C ALA A 38 -12.44 -5.69 3.03
N LEU A 39 -12.74 -5.01 4.14
CA LEU A 39 -12.96 -3.57 4.15
C LEU A 39 -11.62 -2.83 3.97
N VAL A 40 -11.49 -2.05 2.90
CA VAL A 40 -10.32 -1.21 2.65
C VAL A 40 -10.58 0.19 3.19
N SER A 41 -9.72 0.66 4.09
CA SER A 41 -9.82 1.99 4.69
C SER A 41 -9.63 3.08 3.63
N PRO A 42 -10.56 4.05 3.51
CA PRO A 42 -10.44 5.16 2.57
C PRO A 42 -9.23 6.05 2.89
N THR A 43 -8.84 6.15 4.17
CA THR A 43 -7.64 6.88 4.58
C THR A 43 -6.37 6.21 4.06
N ALA A 44 -6.33 4.87 4.03
CA ALA A 44 -5.20 4.13 3.47
C ALA A 44 -5.10 4.35 1.95
N LEU A 45 -6.23 4.36 1.23
CA LEU A 45 -6.28 4.70 -0.20
C LEU A 45 -5.85 6.15 -0.45
N ALA A 46 -6.25 7.08 0.42
CA ALA A 46 -5.83 8.47 0.34
C ALA A 46 -4.32 8.63 0.54
N ALA A 47 -3.70 7.79 1.36
CA ALA A 47 -2.25 7.78 1.60
C ALA A 47 -1.42 7.19 0.43
N VAL A 48 -2.04 6.54 -0.55
CA VAL A 48 -1.33 5.98 -1.71
C VAL A 48 -0.78 7.13 -2.58
N PRO A 49 0.52 7.12 -2.93
CA PRO A 49 1.09 8.10 -3.85
C PRO A 49 0.38 8.09 -5.20
N ASP A 50 0.14 9.26 -5.80
CA ASP A 50 -0.45 9.37 -7.14
C ASP A 50 0.20 8.48 -8.21
N PRO A 51 1.54 8.33 -8.32
CA PRO A 51 2.11 7.42 -9.31
C PRO A 51 1.80 5.93 -9.03
N ALA A 52 1.44 5.55 -7.81
CA ALA A 52 1.08 4.19 -7.45
C ALA A 52 -0.44 3.92 -7.48
N ARG A 53 -1.27 4.97 -7.55
CA ARG A 53 -2.72 4.84 -7.60
C ARG A 53 -3.14 4.17 -8.90
N GLY A 54 -3.92 3.09 -8.78
CA GLY A 54 -4.36 2.29 -9.92
C GLY A 54 -3.27 1.42 -10.55
N MET A 55 -2.02 1.49 -10.08
CA MET A 55 -0.92 0.66 -10.55
C MET A 55 -0.58 -0.48 -9.58
N ALA A 56 -0.68 -0.26 -8.27
CA ALA A 56 -0.37 -1.28 -7.26
C ALA A 56 -1.48 -1.40 -6.21
N CYS A 57 -1.78 -2.63 -5.79
CA CYS A 57 -2.70 -2.87 -4.69
C CYS A 57 -2.05 -2.66 -3.32
N LEU A 58 -2.84 -2.24 -2.33
CA LEU A 58 -2.44 -2.23 -0.93
C LEU A 58 -2.30 -3.66 -0.39
N CYS A 59 -1.58 -3.87 0.70
CA CYS A 59 -1.62 -5.14 1.45
C CYS A 59 -2.74 -5.10 2.51
N PRO A 60 -3.23 -6.24 3.03
CA PRO A 60 -4.32 -6.28 4.01
C PRO A 60 -4.05 -5.47 5.28
N ARG A 61 -2.78 -5.38 5.71
CA ARG A 61 -2.38 -4.57 6.87
C ARG A 61 -2.58 -3.07 6.61
N CYS A 62 -2.02 -2.58 5.52
CA CYS A 62 -2.12 -1.17 5.15
C CYS A 62 -3.57 -0.80 4.79
N ALA A 63 -4.29 -1.69 4.11
CA ALA A 63 -5.71 -1.53 3.83
C ALA A 63 -6.57 -1.46 5.10
N ALA A 64 -6.21 -2.17 6.17
CA ALA A 64 -6.87 -2.03 7.47
C ALA A 64 -6.57 -0.70 8.18
N GLY A 65 -5.77 0.20 7.58
CA GLY A 65 -5.37 1.46 8.19
C GLY A 65 -4.21 1.34 9.17
N VAL A 66 -3.49 0.21 9.16
CA VAL A 66 -2.19 0.13 9.83
C VAL A 66 -1.20 0.92 8.99
N GLN A 67 -1.12 2.22 9.29
CA GLN A 67 -0.14 3.10 8.68
C GLN A 67 1.25 2.57 9.04
N PRO A 68 2.17 2.42 8.06
CA PRO A 68 3.57 2.36 8.39
C PRO A 68 3.93 3.76 8.90
N SER A 69 3.84 3.97 10.20
CA SER A 69 4.16 5.25 10.81
C SER A 69 5.58 5.66 10.38
N PRO A 70 5.79 6.83 9.76
CA PRO A 70 7.08 7.52 9.90
C PRO A 70 7.21 8.17 11.30
N ASP A 71 6.16 8.11 12.13
CA ASP A 71 6.08 8.80 13.42
C ASP A 71 6.37 7.87 14.61
N THR A 72 7.66 7.63 14.86
CA THR A 72 8.24 7.53 16.22
C THR A 72 9.65 8.16 16.21
N ALA A 73 9.84 9.20 15.39
CA ALA A 73 11.01 10.07 15.46
C ALA A 73 10.53 11.53 15.47
N GLY A 74 9.56 11.84 16.33
CA GLY A 74 8.88 13.13 16.30
C GLY A 74 8.07 13.54 17.54
N ALA A 75 8.22 12.90 18.71
CA ALA A 75 7.68 13.44 19.97
C ALA A 75 8.46 12.89 21.19
N MET A 76 9.36 13.73 21.71
CA MET A 76 10.30 13.55 22.84
C MET A 76 9.62 13.55 24.22
N PRO A 77 10.40 13.29 25.30
CA PRO A 77 10.40 14.24 26.41
C PRO A 77 11.80 14.83 26.65
N PRO A 78 11.91 16.13 26.99
CA PRO A 78 13.13 16.68 27.56
C PRO A 78 13.28 16.21 29.01
N ILE A 79 14.52 15.92 29.44
CA ILE A 79 14.95 15.96 30.84
C ILE A 79 16.20 16.83 30.91
#